data_AF-A0ABD2W029-F1
#
_entry.id   AF-A0ABD2W029-F1
#
_cell.length_a   1.000
_cell.length_b   1.000
_cell.length_c   1.000
_cell.angle_alpha   90.00
_cell.angle_beta   90.00
_cell.angle_gamma   90.00
#
_symmetry.space_group_name_H-M   'P 1'
#
loop_
_entity.id
_entity.type
_entity.pdbx_description
1 polymer ?
#
loop_
_entity_poly.entity_id
_entity_poly.type
_entity_poly.pdbx_seq_one_letter_code
_entity_poly.pdbx_strand_id
1 'polypeptide(L)'
;MCRTNNDTGDQCPVCPTAVEDVEHVIFCCPRFTEEREVLQHLFGGPLEPETLVGFMLEAESNWLAVSTFAQSVMTRLRSEERARRR
;
A
#
# COMPACT_ATOMS: atom_id res chain seq x y z
N MET A 1 -6.15 -20.56 19.52
CA MET A 1 -5.57 -20.72 18.18
C MET A 1 -6.07 -19.58 17.31
N CYS A 2 -5.25 -18.56 17.10
CA CYS A 2 -5.59 -17.45 16.22
C CYS A 2 -5.39 -17.92 14.78
N ARG A 3 -6.46 -17.97 13.98
CA ARG A 3 -6.37 -18.27 12.55
C ARG A 3 -5.90 -17.00 11.86
N THR A 4 -4.60 -16.83 11.69
CA THR A 4 -4.07 -15.91 10.69
C THR A 4 -4.33 -16.57 9.34
N ASN A 5 -5.40 -16.16 8.65
CA ASN A 5 -5.57 -16.48 7.23
C ASN A 5 -4.39 -15.87 6.47
N ASN A 6 -3.40 -16.71 6.20
CA ASN A 6 -2.26 -16.41 5.36
C ASN A 6 -2.09 -17.63 4.44
N ASP A 7 -2.91 -17.78 3.38
CA ASP A 7 -2.61 -18.70 2.26
C ASP A 7 -3.63 -18.71 1.10
N THR A 8 -4.13 -17.54 0.67
CA THR A 8 -4.38 -17.30 -0.76
C THR A 8 -3.98 -15.87 -1.02
N GLY A 9 -2.75 -15.64 -1.50
CA GLY A 9 -2.41 -14.35 -2.08
C GLY A 9 -3.29 -14.17 -3.31
N ASP A 10 -4.45 -13.53 -3.13
CA ASP A 10 -5.34 -13.26 -4.24
C ASP A 10 -4.56 -12.44 -5.27
N GLN A 11 -4.65 -12.86 -6.52
CA GLN A 11 -4.02 -12.12 -7.60
C GLN A 11 -4.55 -10.70 -7.59
N CYS A 12 -3.67 -9.75 -7.83
CA CYS A 12 -4.07 -8.37 -8.01
C CYS A 12 -5.05 -8.32 -9.20
N PRO A 13 -6.27 -7.78 -9.03
CA PRO A 13 -7.29 -7.78 -10.09
C PRO A 13 -6.89 -6.97 -11.32
N VAL A 14 -5.91 -6.07 -11.17
CA VAL A 14 -5.40 -5.19 -12.22
C VAL A 14 -4.04 -5.64 -12.74
N CYS A 15 -3.28 -6.43 -11.95
CA CYS A 15 -1.94 -6.89 -12.31
C CYS A 15 -1.95 -8.42 -12.42
N PRO A 16 -2.11 -8.98 -13.63
CA PRO A 16 -2.40 -10.40 -13.83
C PRO A 16 -1.28 -11.36 -13.41
N THR A 17 -0.05 -10.85 -13.26
CA THR A 17 1.13 -11.62 -12.85
C THR A 17 1.58 -11.33 -11.42
N ALA A 18 0.89 -10.43 -10.70
CA ALA A 18 1.29 -9.99 -9.38
C ALA A 18 0.33 -10.50 -8.29
N VAL A 19 0.91 -10.90 -7.17
CA VAL A 19 0.17 -11.19 -5.94
C VAL A 19 -0.25 -9.85 -5.31
N GLU A 20 -1.46 -9.76 -4.77
CA GLU A 20 -1.92 -8.58 -4.01
C GLU A 20 -1.31 -8.57 -2.59
N ASP A 21 0.01 -8.57 -2.50
CA ASP A 21 0.74 -8.41 -1.24
C ASP A 21 1.05 -6.93 -0.94
N VAL A 22 1.58 -6.67 0.25
CA VAL A 22 1.89 -5.32 0.73
C VAL A 22 2.93 -4.65 -0.17
N GLU A 23 3.94 -5.40 -0.63
CA GLU A 23 5.02 -4.86 -1.44
C GLU A 23 4.49 -4.40 -2.80
N HIS A 24 3.74 -5.27 -3.49
CA HIS A 24 3.09 -4.92 -4.73
C HIS A 24 2.13 -3.74 -4.56
N VAL A 25 1.23 -3.80 -3.56
CA VAL A 25 0.23 -2.76 -3.31
C VAL A 25 0.91 -1.40 -3.08
N ILE A 26 1.90 -1.34 -2.18
CA ILE A 26 2.53 -0.08 -1.76
C ILE A 26 3.55 0.42 -2.77
N PHE A 27 4.29 -0.44 -3.49
CA PHE A 27 5.48 -0.07 -4.29
C PHE A 27 5.33 -0.28 -5.81
N CYS A 28 4.35 -1.05 -6.28
CA CYS A 28 4.24 -1.36 -7.71
C CYS A 28 2.85 -1.16 -8.33
N CYS A 29 1.79 -1.32 -7.55
CA CYS A 29 0.44 -1.48 -8.08
C CYS A 29 -0.07 -0.18 -8.72
N PRO A 30 -0.47 -0.20 -10.02
CA PRO A 30 -0.97 0.97 -10.73
C PRO A 30 -2.25 1.57 -10.13
N ARG A 31 -3.02 0.77 -9.37
CA ARG A 31 -4.22 1.25 -8.68
C ARG A 31 -3.91 2.40 -7.73
N PHE A 32 -2.74 2.38 -7.12
CA PHE A 32 -2.34 3.30 -6.06
C PHE A 32 -1.30 4.32 -6.53
N THR A 33 -1.17 4.54 -7.84
CA THR A 33 -0.17 5.46 -8.40
C THR A 33 -0.41 6.89 -7.92
N GLU A 34 -1.64 7.37 -7.92
CA GLU A 34 -1.95 8.73 -7.48
C GLU A 34 -1.60 8.93 -5.99
N GLU A 35 -2.01 8.00 -5.13
CA GLU A 35 -1.71 8.05 -3.70
C GLU A 35 -0.19 7.98 -3.43
N ARG A 36 0.54 7.19 -4.24
CA ARG A 36 1.98 7.02 -4.16
C ARG A 36 2.74 8.26 -4.66
N GLU A 37 2.30 8.89 -5.74
CA GLU A 37 2.92 10.10 -6.29
C GLU A 37 2.87 11.27 -5.28
N VAL A 38 1.76 11.40 -4.55
CA VAL A 38 1.64 12.38 -3.44
C VAL A 38 2.73 12.13 -2.39
N LEU A 39 2.95 10.86 -2.02
CA LEU A 39 3.96 10.50 -1.03
C LEU A 39 5.39 10.66 -1.57
N GLN A 40 5.64 10.32 -2.84
CA GLN A 40 6.93 10.51 -3.51
C GLN A 40 7.31 11.98 -3.63
N HIS A 41 6.35 12.88 -3.85
CA HIS A 41 6.59 14.31 -3.87
C HIS A 41 7.09 14.84 -2.52
N LEU A 42 6.52 14.34 -1.42
CA LEU A 42 6.99 14.63 -0.06
C LEU A 42 8.35 14.01 0.24
N PHE A 43 8.59 12.79 -0.27
CA PHE A 43 9.84 12.07 -0.11
C PHE A 43 11.01 12.74 -0.86
N GLY A 44 10.72 13.46 -1.95
CA GLY A 44 11.73 14.09 -2.80
C GLY A 44 12.50 13.09 -3.69
N GLY A 45 11.94 11.91 -3.92
CA GLY A 45 12.60 10.83 -4.65
C GLY A 45 11.72 9.58 -4.81
N PRO A 46 12.28 8.49 -5.36
CA PRO A 46 11.57 7.23 -5.46
C PRO A 46 11.29 6.67 -4.06
N LEU A 47 10.05 6.22 -3.86
CA LEU A 47 9.61 5.56 -2.64
C LEU A 47 10.01 4.08 -2.71
N GLU A 48 10.97 3.66 -1.89
CA GLU A 48 11.48 2.29 -1.83
C GLU A 48 11.24 1.69 -0.44
N PRO A 49 11.06 0.36 -0.31
CA PRO A 49 10.84 -0.30 0.97
C PRO A 49 11.92 0.02 2.00
N GLU A 50 13.18 0.05 1.57
CA GLU A 50 14.37 0.26 2.40
C GLU A 50 14.43 1.68 2.96
N THR A 51 13.86 2.65 2.25
CA THR A 51 13.99 4.07 2.56
C THR A 51 12.73 4.64 3.24
N LEU A 52 11.59 3.96 3.11
CA LEU A 52 10.30 4.36 3.67
C LEU A 52 10.37 4.54 5.20
N VAL A 53 10.91 3.56 5.92
CA VAL A 53 10.96 3.62 7.40
C VAL A 53 11.89 4.73 7.86
N GLY A 54 13.03 4.94 7.18
CA GLY A 54 13.94 6.04 7.47
C GLY A 54 13.22 7.39 7.41
N PHE A 55 12.52 7.64 6.29
CA PHE A 55 11.74 8.86 6.09
C PHE A 55 10.65 9.07 7.16
N MET A 56 9.94 8.00 7.55
CA MET A 56 8.93 8.07 8.61
C MET A 56 9.50 8.53 9.96
N LEU A 57 10.76 8.18 10.24
CA LEU A 57 11.42 8.51 11.51
C LEU A 57 12.04 9.91 11.54
N GLU A 58 12.17 10.59 10.40
CA GLU A 58 12.75 11.94 10.33
C GLU A 58 11.84 13.02 10.95
N ALA A 59 10.51 12.85 10.85
CA ALA A 59 9.55 13.80 11.39
C ALA A 59 8.17 13.17 11.61
N GLU A 60 7.43 13.68 12.59
CA GLU A 60 6.04 13.27 12.85
C GLU A 60 5.13 13.54 11.64
N SER A 61 5.38 14.63 10.89
CA SER A 61 4.66 14.92 9.64
C SER A 61 4.87 13.84 8.58
N ASN A 62 6.07 13.27 8.49
CA ASN A 62 6.40 12.22 7.53
C ASN A 62 5.70 10.91 7.93
N TRP A 63 5.76 10.56 9.22
CA TRP A 63 4.97 9.45 9.77
C TRP A 63 3.48 9.59 9.46
N LEU A 64 2.91 10.79 9.68
CA LEU A 64 1.49 11.06 9.42
C LEU A 64 1.16 10.93 7.93
N ALA A 65 2.03 11.42 7.03
CA ALA A 65 1.85 11.29 5.59
C ALA A 65 1.80 9.81 5.15
N VAL A 66 2.77 9.00 5.59
CA VAL A 66 2.82 7.57 5.28
C VAL A 66 1.63 6.82 5.90
N SER A 67 1.25 7.15 7.14
CA SER A 67 0.11 6.54 7.81
C SER A 67 -1.21 6.85 7.08
N THR A 68 -1.37 8.09 6.60
CA THR A 68 -2.55 8.51 5.83
C THR A 68 -2.61 7.80 4.48
N PHE A 69 -1.47 7.68 3.80
CA PHE A 69 -1.34 6.89 2.58
C PHE A 69 -1.76 5.43 2.81
N ALA A 70 -1.20 4.77 3.82
CA ALA A 70 -1.52 3.38 4.16
C ALA A 70 -3.00 3.21 4.51
N GLN A 71 -3.60 4.17 5.21
CA GLN A 71 -5.03 4.17 5.51
C GLN A 71 -5.90 4.28 4.25
N SER A 72 -5.53 5.14 3.29
CA SER A 72 -6.22 5.27 2.00
C SER A 72 -6.22 3.95 1.24
N VAL A 73 -5.02 3.35 1.09
CA VAL A 73 -4.81 2.07 0.43
C VAL A 73 -5.66 0.97 1.07
N MET A 74 -5.59 0.82 2.40
CA MET A 74 -6.37 -0.19 3.12
C MET A 74 -7.88 0.03 3.00
N THR A 75 -8.34 1.28 2.99
CA THR A 75 -9.75 1.62 2.84
C THR A 75 -10.27 1.18 1.48
N ARG A 76 -9.49 1.46 0.42
CA ARG A 76 -9.82 1.07 -0.94
C ARG A 76 -9.79 -0.44 -1.15
N LEU A 77 -8.76 -1.14 -0.69
CA LEU A 77 -8.70 -2.61 -0.74
C LEU A 77 -9.94 -3.24 -0.06
N ARG A 78 -10.33 -2.74 1.12
CA ARG A 78 -11.53 -3.22 1.82
C ARG A 78 -12.82 -2.92 1.05
N SER A 79 -12.91 -1.79 0.35
CA SER A 79 -14.10 -1.45 -0.43
C SER A 79 -14.24 -2.37 -1.65
N GLU A 80 -13.13 -2.61 -2.35
CA GLU A 80 -13.03 -3.51 -3.50
C GLU A 80 -13.37 -4.95 -3.09
N GLU A 81 -12.81 -5.43 -1.98
CA GLU A 81 -13.11 -6.78 -1.46
C GLU A 81 -14.58 -6.95 -1.08
N ARG A 82 -15.19 -5.94 -0.44
CA ARG A 82 -16.64 -5.95 -0.16
C ARG A 82 -17.48 -5.93 -1.44
N ALA A 83 -17.01 -5.32 -2.52
CA ALA A 83 -17.70 -5.33 -3.80
C ALA A 83 -17.64 -6.71 -4.46
N ARG A 84 -16.53 -7.45 -4.34
CA ARG A 84 -16.39 -8.82 -4.88
C ARG A 84 -17.26 -9.86 -4.18
N ARG A 85 -17.51 -9.67 -2.87
CA ARG A 85 -18.30 -10.59 -2.04
C ARG A 85 -19.82 -10.39 -2.13
N ARG A 86 -20.28 -9.36 -2.82
CA ARG A 86 -21.71 -9.07 -3.03
C ARG A 86 -22.15 -9.58 -4.37
#